data_AF-A0A0A7UZX0-F1
#
_entry.id   AF-A0A0A7UZX0-F1
#
_cell.length_a   1.000
_cell.length_b   1.000
_cell.length_c   1.000
_cell.angle_alpha   90.00
_cell.angle_beta   90.00
_cell.angle_gamma   90.00
#
_symmetry.space_group_name_H-M   'P 1'
#
loop_
_entity.id
_entity.type
_entity.pdbx_description
1 polymer ?
#
loop_
_entity_poly.entity_id
_entity_poly.type
_entity_poly.pdbx_seq_one_letter_code
_entity_poly.pdbx_strand_id
1 'polypeptide(L)'
;MEKVVYIIFNQNKSGYVPLYVDESEKTDQNDFFTQNDNFKCWIQHAGNEANLSLAILPLWESDEPERKRIVDKIISKYRPLCQVE
;
A
#
# COMPACT_ATOMS: atom_id res chain seq x y z
N MET A 1 -6.31 7.28 -10.23
CA MET A 1 -5.62 8.21 -9.30
C MET A 1 -4.24 8.49 -9.84
N GLU A 2 -3.75 9.70 -9.57
CA GLU A 2 -2.48 10.25 -10.07
C GLU A 2 -1.27 9.71 -9.30
N LYS A 3 -0.08 10.24 -9.60
CA LYS A 3 1.19 9.97 -8.90
C LYS A 3 1.03 10.02 -7.38
N VAL A 4 1.08 8.86 -6.75
CA VAL A 4 0.83 8.67 -5.30
C VAL A 4 1.80 7.66 -4.71
N VAL A 5 1.98 7.73 -3.40
CA VAL A 5 2.41 6.60 -2.57
C VAL A 5 1.20 6.13 -1.78
N TYR A 6 0.99 4.81 -1.70
CA TYR A 6 -0.10 4.24 -0.93
C TYR A 6 0.39 3.20 0.07
N ILE A 7 -0.40 3.01 1.13
CA ILE A 7 -0.18 2.00 2.14
C ILE A 7 -1.48 1.23 2.35
N ILE A 8 -1.38 -0.09 2.31
CA ILE A 8 -2.45 -1.00 2.71
C ILE A 8 -2.26 -1.38 4.18
N PHE A 9 -3.29 -1.20 4.97
CA PHE A 9 -3.32 -1.57 6.38
C PHE A 9 -4.36 -2.65 6.65
N ASN A 10 -4.09 -3.49 7.65
CA ASN A 10 -5.11 -4.22 8.38
C ASN A 10 -5.59 -3.32 9.53
N GLN A 11 -6.87 -2.95 9.51
CA GLN A 11 -7.53 -2.29 10.62
C GLN A 11 -8.08 -3.34 11.58
N ASN A 12 -7.48 -3.44 12.77
CA ASN A 12 -7.93 -4.34 13.82
C ASN A 12 -8.07 -3.61 15.17
N LYS A 13 -8.40 -4.34 16.23
CA LYS A 13 -8.61 -3.77 17.58
C LYS A 13 -7.38 -3.03 18.14
N SER A 14 -6.19 -3.34 17.62
CA SER A 14 -4.91 -2.71 18.00
C SER A 14 -4.56 -1.50 17.13
N GLY A 15 -5.41 -1.13 16.16
CA GLY A 15 -5.20 -0.01 15.24
C GLY A 15 -4.89 -0.45 13.82
N TYR A 16 -4.06 0.32 13.12
CA TYR A 16 -3.67 0.09 11.73
C TYR A 16 -2.31 -0.62 11.66
N VAL A 17 -2.29 -1.85 11.18
CA VAL A 17 -1.06 -2.63 10.98
C VAL A 17 -0.67 -2.55 9.50
N PRO A 18 0.51 -2.01 9.14
CA PRO A 18 0.97 -1.91 7.76
C PRO A 18 1.14 -3.30 7.14
N LEU A 19 0.46 -3.55 6.02
CA LEU A 19 0.60 -4.78 5.24
C LEU A 19 1.51 -4.58 4.04
N TYR A 20 1.34 -3.49 3.30
CA TYR A 20 2.07 -3.28 2.05
C TYR A 20 2.17 -1.80 1.70
N VAL A 21 3.24 -1.42 1.01
CA VAL A 21 3.52 -0.06 0.56
C VAL A 21 4.00 -0.11 -0.87
N ASP A 22 3.48 0.77 -1.71
CA ASP A 22 3.98 0.96 -3.06
C ASP A 22 3.64 2.37 -3.59
N GLU A 23 4.10 2.66 -4.79
CA GLU A 23 3.78 3.86 -5.55
C GLU A 23 2.98 3.53 -6.81
N SER A 24 2.26 4.52 -7.34
CA SER A 24 1.55 4.37 -8.61
C SER A 24 1.49 5.69 -9.35
N GLU A 25 1.62 5.63 -10.67
CA GLU A 25 1.40 6.78 -11.57
C GLU A 25 0.02 6.78 -12.23
N LYS A 26 -0.69 5.64 -12.19
CA LYS A 26 -2.00 5.46 -12.82
C LYS A 26 -2.82 4.43 -12.06
N THR A 27 -3.94 4.87 -11.49
CA THR A 27 -4.98 3.95 -10.97
C THR A 27 -6.33 4.23 -11.65
N ASP A 28 -6.36 4.13 -12.97
CA ASP A 28 -7.58 4.20 -13.78
C ASP A 28 -8.34 2.86 -13.84
N GLN A 29 -7.73 1.78 -13.33
CA GLN A 29 -8.34 0.46 -13.23
C GLN A 29 -9.06 0.27 -11.88
N ASN A 30 -10.34 -0.11 -11.93
CA ASN A 30 -11.18 -0.31 -10.75
C ASN A 30 -10.71 -1.48 -9.85
N ASP A 31 -10.00 -2.45 -10.43
CA ASP A 31 -9.52 -3.67 -9.79
C ASP A 31 -8.02 -3.65 -9.52
N PHE A 32 -7.38 -2.48 -9.63
CA PHE A 32 -5.95 -2.26 -9.43
C PHE A 32 -5.41 -2.94 -8.16
N PHE A 33 -6.10 -2.78 -7.03
CA PHE A 33 -5.67 -3.36 -5.76
C PHE A 33 -5.93 -4.87 -5.66
N THR A 34 -6.99 -5.37 -6.27
CA THR A 34 -7.36 -6.78 -6.21
C THR A 34 -6.55 -7.66 -7.17
N GLN A 35 -5.98 -7.07 -8.22
CA GLN A 35 -5.04 -7.75 -9.13
C GLN A 35 -3.59 -7.78 -8.62
N ASN A 36 -3.28 -7.12 -7.50
CA ASN A 36 -1.94 -7.13 -6.94
C ASN A 36 -1.58 -8.54 -6.43
N ASP A 37 -0.39 -9.03 -6.76
CA ASP A 37 0.07 -10.37 -6.33
C ASP A 37 0.08 -10.54 -4.80
N ASN A 38 0.21 -9.44 -4.05
CA ASN A 38 0.17 -9.42 -2.59
C ASN A 38 -1.24 -9.39 -2.01
N PHE A 39 -2.28 -9.23 -2.82
CA PHE A 39 -3.68 -9.17 -2.35
C PHE A 39 -4.04 -10.40 -1.51
N LYS A 40 -3.58 -11.59 -1.91
CA LYS A 40 -3.77 -12.83 -1.14
C LYS A 40 -3.14 -12.73 0.26
N CYS A 41 -1.94 -12.16 0.38
CA CYS A 41 -1.29 -11.95 1.68
C CYS A 41 -2.08 -10.94 2.53
N TRP A 42 -2.58 -9.86 1.92
CA TRP A 42 -3.35 -8.85 2.65
C TRP A 42 -4.60 -9.45 3.28
N ILE A 43 -5.35 -10.25 2.50
CA ILE A 43 -6.56 -10.93 2.98
C ILE A 43 -6.23 -11.98 4.05
N GLN A 44 -5.11 -12.71 3.93
CA GLN A 44 -4.68 -13.65 4.96
C GLN A 44 -4.41 -12.98 6.31
N HIS A 45 -3.82 -11.78 6.33
CA HIS A 45 -3.53 -11.04 7.55
C HIS A 45 -4.71 -10.20 8.07
N ALA A 46 -5.57 -9.69 7.17
CA ALA A 46 -6.75 -8.90 7.54
C ALA A 46 -7.99 -9.76 7.84
N GLY A 47 -8.03 -10.99 7.35
CA GLY A 47 -9.14 -11.94 7.47
C GLY A 47 -10.24 -11.73 6.42
N ASN A 48 -10.53 -10.48 6.04
CA ASN A 48 -11.40 -10.14 4.92
C ASN A 48 -11.08 -8.74 4.39
N GLU A 49 -11.67 -8.38 3.26
CA GLU A 49 -11.46 -7.09 2.61
C GLU A 49 -12.00 -5.90 3.41
N ALA A 50 -13.09 -6.08 4.17
CA ALA A 50 -13.68 -5.01 4.97
C ALA A 50 -12.77 -4.54 6.13
N ASN A 51 -11.76 -5.34 6.48
CA ASN A 51 -10.72 -4.98 7.45
C ASN A 51 -9.51 -4.30 6.78
N LEU A 52 -9.48 -4.19 5.46
CA LEU A 52 -8.42 -3.46 4.76
C LEU A 52 -8.71 -1.95 4.79
N SER A 53 -7.65 -1.18 4.93
CA SER A 53 -7.70 0.28 4.84
C SER A 53 -6.60 0.79 3.93
N LEU A 54 -6.96 1.76 3.09
CA LEU A 54 -6.06 2.38 2.14
C LEU A 54 -5.73 3.79 2.60
N ALA A 55 -4.45 4.09 2.81
CA ALA A 55 -3.96 5.45 2.97
C ALA A 55 -3.21 5.87 1.71
N ILE A 56 -3.41 7.11 1.29
CA ILE A 56 -2.86 7.64 0.04
C ILE A 56 -2.19 8.96 0.35
N LEU A 57 -0.93 9.07 -0.06
CA LEU A 57 -0.15 10.30 -0.06
C LEU A 57 -0.08 10.82 -1.50
N PRO A 58 -0.83 11.90 -1.84
CA PRO A 58 -0.76 12.52 -3.14
C PRO A 58 0.60 13.17 -3.38
N LEU A 59 1.22 12.87 -4.53
CA LEU A 59 2.53 13.37 -4.94
C LEU A 59 2.50 13.78 -6.43
N TRP A 60 1.53 14.63 -6.77
CA TRP A 60 1.23 15.01 -8.17
C TRP A 60 2.41 15.62 -8.92
N GLU A 61 3.26 16.37 -8.22
CA GLU A 61 4.42 17.05 -8.79
C GLU A 61 5.72 16.23 -8.69
N SER A 62 5.67 15.01 -8.16
CA SER A 62 6.89 14.20 -7.97
C SER A 62 7.30 13.49 -9.26
N ASP A 63 8.57 13.08 -9.30
CA ASP A 63 9.04 12.04 -10.22
C ASP A 63 8.97 10.65 -9.56
N GLU A 64 9.20 9.60 -10.35
CA GLU A 64 9.22 8.21 -9.89
C GLU A 64 10.34 7.94 -8.86
N PRO A 65 11.60 8.40 -9.06
CA PRO A 65 12.65 8.26 -8.04
C PRO A 65 12.30 8.82 -6.67
N GLU A 66 11.63 9.98 -6.61
CA GLU A 66 11.19 10.58 -5.35
C GLU A 66 10.18 9.69 -4.63
N ARG A 67 9.18 9.14 -5.35
CA ARG A 67 8.19 8.24 -4.75
C ARG A 67 8.82 6.95 -4.26
N LYS A 68 9.70 6.33 -5.05
CA LYS A 68 10.44 5.13 -4.64
C LYS A 68 11.25 5.36 -3.36
N ARG A 69 11.92 6.51 -3.26
CA ARG A 69 12.64 6.89 -2.03
C ARG A 69 11.72 7.01 -0.82
N ILE A 70 10.47 7.46 -1.01
CA ILE A 70 9.47 7.52 0.07
C ILE A 70 9.01 6.10 0.43
N VAL A 71 8.71 5.26 -0.55
CA VAL A 71 8.38 3.84 -0.34
C VAL A 71 9.45 3.14 0.48
N ASP A 72 10.72 3.25 0.10
CA ASP A 72 11.86 2.64 0.82
C ASP A 72 11.96 3.12 2.28
N LYS A 73 11.71 4.41 2.53
CA LYS A 73 11.68 4.97 3.89
C LYS A 73 10.55 4.40 4.73
N ILE A 74 9.38 4.18 4.13
CA ILE A 74 8.23 3.59 4.84
C ILE A 74 8.49 2.10 5.10
N ILE A 75 9.01 1.36 4.12
CA ILE A 75 9.37 -0.06 4.27
C ILE A 75 10.41 -0.24 5.38
N SER A 76 11.50 0.52 5.35
CA SER A 76 12.56 0.42 6.37
C SER A 76 12.09 0.76 7.78
N LYS A 77 11.16 1.72 7.92
CA LYS A 77 10.61 2.16 9.20
C LYS A 77 9.56 1.19 9.76
N TYR A 78 8.62 0.75 8.94
CA TYR A 78 7.43 0.04 9.39
C TYR A 78 7.44 -1.46 9.14
N ARG A 79 8.32 -1.95 8.25
CA ARG A 79 8.46 -3.36 7.86
C ARG A 79 7.11 -4.05 7.60
N PRO A 80 6.39 -3.63 6.54
CA PRO A 80 5.06 -4.17 6.24
C PRO A 80 5.09 -5.68 6.06
N LEU A 81 4.06 -6.37 6.56
CA LEU A 81 4.03 -7.84 6.64
C LEU A 81 4.04 -8.57 5.29
N CYS A 82 3.48 -7.93 4.27
CA CYS A 82 3.32 -8.46 2.92
C CYS A 82 4.25 -7.77 1.92
N GLN A 83 5.33 -7.14 2.39
CA GLN A 83 6.38 -6.67 1.50
C GLN A 83 7.19 -7.88 1.03
N VAL A 84 7.16 -8.18 -0.28
CA VAL A 84 8.01 -9.24 -0.86
C VAL A 84 9.47 -8.77 -0.84
N GLU A 85 10.37 -9.62 -0.36
CA GLU A 85 11.83 -9.44 -0.47
C GLU A 85 12.33 -9.54 -1.92
#